data_AF-A0A0R2XCA2-F1
#
_entry.id   AF-A0A0R2XCA2-F1
#
_cell.length_a   1.000
_cell.length_b   1.000
_cell.length_c   1.000
_cell.angle_alpha   90.00
_cell.angle_beta   90.00
_cell.angle_gamma   90.00
#
_symmetry.space_group_name_H-M   'P 1'
#
loop_
_entity.id
_entity.type
_entity.pdbx_description
1 polymer ?
#
loop_
_entity_poly.entity_id
_entity_poly.type
_entity_poly.pdbx_seq_one_letter_code
_entity_poly.pdbx_strand_id
1 'polypeptide(L)' 'EEGLFGEGAGRILVEVEESAVGEVERLAMEAGVGFQRIGGTGGKELKVSCGDVQAKWTVEELKNYFESALPNALQ' A
#
# COMPACT_ATOMS: atom_id res chain seq x y z
N GLU A 1 8.32 12.28 1.32
CA GLU A 1 9.12 11.11 0.90
C GLU A 1 9.08 9.98 1.93
N GLU A 2 9.26 10.24 3.24
CA GLU A 2 9.23 9.20 4.29
C GLU A 2 7.94 8.36 4.34
N GLY A 3 6.77 8.94 4.06
CA GLY A 3 5.50 8.22 4.11
C GLY A 3 5.31 7.15 3.02
N LEU A 4 6.02 7.26 1.89
CA LEU A 4 5.93 6.30 0.77
C LEU A 4 7.16 5.40 0.66
N PHE A 5 8.35 5.97 0.88
CA PHE A 5 9.62 5.27 0.66
C PHE A 5 10.46 5.13 1.93
N GLY A 6 10.01 5.69 3.06
CA GLY A 6 10.67 5.50 4.34
C GLY A 6 10.50 4.06 4.82
N GLU A 7 11.59 3.45 5.25
CA GLU A 7 11.61 2.11 5.83
C GLU A 7 11.40 2.16 7.35
N GLY A 8 10.81 1.11 7.91
CA GLY A 8 10.45 1.06 9.32
C GLY A 8 9.82 -0.27 9.67
N ALA A 9 10.29 -0.87 10.77
CA ALA A 9 9.77 -2.13 11.30
C ALA A 9 8.37 -1.95 11.91
N GLY A 10 7.62 -3.05 12.04
CA GLY A 10 6.32 -3.05 12.71
C GLY A 10 5.17 -2.43 11.90
N ARG A 11 5.37 -2.15 10.61
CA ARG A 11 4.31 -1.72 9.68
C ARG A 11 3.84 -2.93 8.87
N ILE A 12 2.56 -3.25 8.97
CA ILE A 12 1.95 -4.39 8.29
C ILE A 12 0.78 -3.87 7.44
N LEU A 13 0.73 -4.29 6.18
CA LEU A 13 -0.42 -4.08 5.33
C LEU A 13 -1.31 -5.32 5.38
N VAL A 14 -2.61 -5.10 5.55
CA VAL A 14 -3.64 -6.15 5.59
C VAL A 14 -4.76 -5.80 4.62
N GLU A 15 -5.30 -6.82 3.98
CA GLU A 15 -6.54 -6.75 3.19
C GLU A 15 -7.61 -7.56 3.92
N VAL A 16 -8.80 -6.98 4.06
CA VAL A 16 -9.93 -7.59 4.77
C VAL A 16 -11.21 -7.32 4.01
N GLU A 17 -12.17 -8.23 4.14
CA GLU A 17 -13.53 -8.02 3.63
C GLU A 17 -14.15 -6.76 4.24
N GLU A 18 -14.95 -6.00 3.47
CA GLU A 18 -15.56 -4.75 3.94
C GLU A 18 -16.42 -4.98 5.19
N SER A 19 -17.08 -6.14 5.27
CA SER A 19 -17.89 -6.53 6.43
C SER A 19 -17.07 -6.74 7.71
N ALA A 20 -15.76 -7.01 7.60
CA ALA A 20 -14.86 -7.26 8.72
C ALA A 20 -14.10 -6.00 9.18
N VAL A 21 -14.12 -4.91 8.40
CA VAL A 21 -13.34 -3.68 8.68
C VAL A 21 -13.59 -3.17 10.09
N GLY A 22 -14.86 -3.00 10.49
CA GLY A 22 -15.20 -2.45 11.81
C GLY A 22 -14.74 -3.34 12.97
N GLU A 23 -14.74 -4.67 12.78
CA GLU A 23 -14.25 -5.59 13.80
C GLU A 23 -12.72 -5.50 13.95
N VAL A 24 -12.00 -5.42 12.83
CA VAL A 24 -10.53 -5.32 12.81
C VAL A 24 -10.06 -4.00 13.44
N GLU A 25 -10.72 -2.88 13.12
CA GLU A 25 -10.42 -1.58 13.72
C GLU A 25 -10.67 -1.59 15.23
N ARG A 26 -11.77 -2.21 15.68
CA ARG A 26 -12.05 -2.39 17.11
C ARG A 26 -10.95 -3.20 17.81
N LEU A 27 -10.53 -4.32 17.23
CA LEU A 27 -9.47 -5.16 17.80
C LEU A 27 -8.12 -4.41 17.88
N ALA A 28 -7.79 -3.62 16.84
CA ALA A 28 -6.59 -2.80 16.86
C ALA A 28 -6.63 -1.73 17.96
N MET A 29 -7.77 -1.07 18.14
CA MET A 29 -7.98 -0.11 19.23
C MET A 29 -7.84 -0.76 20.61
N GLU A 30 -8.45 -1.93 20.82
CA GLU A 30 -8.37 -2.67 22.08
C GLU A 30 -6.94 -3.13 22.41
N ALA A 31 -6.16 -3.44 21.38
CA ALA A 31 -4.75 -3.78 21.51
C ALA A 31 -3.81 -2.57 21.65
N GLY A 32 -4.32 -1.33 21.51
CA GLY A 32 -3.51 -0.11 21.51
C GLY A 32 -2.59 0.02 20.30
N VAL A 33 -2.93 -0.63 19.18
CA VAL A 33 -2.15 -0.61 17.94
C VAL A 33 -2.65 0.53 17.05
N GLY A 34 -1.75 1.42 16.63
CA GLY A 34 -2.07 2.45 15.66
C GLY A 34 -2.36 1.83 14.28
N PHE A 35 -3.43 2.30 13.63
CA PHE A 35 -3.82 1.83 12.31
C PHE A 35 -4.32 2.98 11.43
N GLN A 36 -4.35 2.73 10.13
CA GLN A 36 -4.91 3.66 9.15
C GLN A 36 -5.53 2.87 7.99
N ARG A 37 -6.78 3.21 7.63
CA ARG A 37 -7.39 2.74 6.38
C ARG A 37 -6.78 3.53 5.22
N ILE A 38 -6.16 2.82 4.27
CA ILE A 38 -5.46 3.44 3.14
C ILE A 38 -6.24 3.38 1.82
N GLY A 39 -7.31 2.59 1.74
CA GLY A 39 -8.12 2.47 0.54
C GLY A 39 -8.81 1.11 0.43
N GLY A 40 -8.91 0.63 -0.81
CA GLY A 40 -9.42 -0.69 -1.17
C GLY A 40 -8.71 -1.24 -2.42
N THR A 41 -8.98 -2.49 -2.75
CA THR A 41 -8.31 -3.23 -3.83
C THR A 41 -9.23 -3.42 -5.04
N GLY A 42 -8.62 -3.74 -6.19
CA GLY A 42 -9.33 -4.05 -7.44
C GLY A 42 -8.82 -3.28 -8.66
N GLY A 43 -9.19 -3.76 -9.85
CA GLY A 43 -8.80 -3.14 -11.13
C GLY A 43 -7.38 -3.47 -11.58
N LYS A 44 -6.83 -2.65 -12.48
CA LYS A 44 -5.51 -2.83 -13.11
C LYS A 44 -4.56 -1.65 -12.88
N GLU A 45 -4.89 -0.77 -11.94
CA GLU A 45 -4.20 0.50 -11.72
C GLU A 45 -3.87 0.67 -10.24
N LEU A 46 -2.65 1.12 -9.93
CA LEU A 46 -2.30 1.65 -8.62
C LEU A 46 -2.61 3.16 -8.63
N LYS A 47 -3.41 3.62 -7.67
CA LYS A 47 -3.74 5.03 -7.47
C LYS A 47 -3.33 5.43 -6.07
N VAL A 48 -2.52 6.48 -5.96
CA VAL A 48 -2.09 7.06 -4.69
C VAL A 48 -2.51 8.52 -4.66
N SER A 49 -3.26 8.89 -3.63
CA SER A 49 -3.73 10.26 -3.43
C SER A 49 -3.20 10.81 -2.10
N CYS A 50 -2.62 12.01 -2.12
CA CYS A 50 -2.14 12.72 -0.94
C CYS A 50 -2.53 14.21 -1.06
N GLY A 51 -3.60 14.60 -0.36
CA GLY A 51 -4.22 15.92 -0.58
C GLY A 51 -4.66 16.09 -2.04
N ASP A 52 -4.20 17.17 -2.68
CA ASP A 52 -4.48 17.46 -4.09
C ASP A 52 -3.56 16.71 -5.07
N VAL A 53 -2.53 16.01 -4.56
CA VAL A 53 -1.60 15.24 -5.39
C VAL A 53 -2.20 13.88 -5.69
N GLN A 54 -2.24 13.53 -6.97
CA GLN A 54 -2.65 12.21 -7.45
C GLN A 54 -1.56 11.63 -8.33
N ALA A 55 -1.19 10.39 -8.05
CA ALA A 55 -0.28 9.63 -8.88
C ALA A 55 -0.93 8.29 -9.26
N LYS A 56 -0.70 7.88 -10.51
CA LYS A 56 -1.40 6.77 -11.13
C LYS A 56 -0.48 6.02 -12.08
N TRP A 57 -0.46 4.70 -11.94
CA TRP A 57 0.26 3.78 -12.82
C TRP A 57 -0.59 2.56 -13.10
N THR A 58 -0.37 1.90 -14.23
CA THR A 58 -0.89 0.55 -14.43
C THR A 58 -0.05 -0.47 -13.66
N VAL A 59 -0.66 -1.56 -13.21
CA VAL A 59 0.08 -2.67 -12.58
C VAL A 59 1.09 -3.28 -13.56
N GLU A 60 0.77 -3.29 -14.86
CA GLU A 60 1.65 -3.77 -15.92
C GLU A 60 2.93 -2.94 -16.03
N GLU A 61 2.83 -1.60 -16.04
CA GLU A 61 4.00 -0.72 -16.05
C GLU A 61 4.89 -0.93 -14.81
N LEU A 62 4.30 -0.99 -13.63
CA LEU A 62 5.05 -1.21 -12.37
C LEU A 62 5.76 -2.55 -12.36
N LYS A 63 5.09 -3.61 -12.84
CA LYS A 63 5.67 -4.95 -12.97
C LYS A 63 6.87 -4.92 -13.92
N ASN A 64 6.73 -4.30 -15.08
CA ASN A 64 7.82 -4.19 -16.05
C ASN A 64 9.03 -3.44 -15.47
N TYR A 65 8.82 -2.35 -14.71
CA TYR A 65 9.91 -1.64 -14.04
C TYR A 65 10.62 -2.52 -13.00
N PHE A 66 9.86 -3.26 -12.19
CA PHE A 66 10.43 -4.14 -11.19
C PHE A 66 11.24 -5.28 -11.81
N GLU A 67 10.70 -5.96 -12.82
CA GLU A 67 11.35 -7.11 -13.46
C GLU A 67 12.59 -6.69 -14.30
N SER A 68 12.56 -5.51 -14.91
CA SER A 68 13.69 -4.98 -15.68
C SER A 68 14.79 -4.35 -14.82
N ALA A 69 14.53 -4.06 -13.54
CA ALA A 69 15.53 -3.47 -12.65
C ALA A 69 16.71 -4.41 -12.38
N LEU A 70 16.48 -5.72 -12.24
CA LEU A 70 17.53 -6.70 -11.91
C LEU A 70 18.52 -6.96 -13.06
N PRO A 71 18.08 -7.23 -14.32
CA PRO A 71 19.00 -7.41 -15.44
C PRO A 71 19.89 -6.19 -15.71
N ASN A 72 19.35 -4.98 -15.50
CA ASN A 72 20.08 -3.72 -15.73
C ASN A 72 20.98 -3.31 -14.55
N ALA A 73 20.78 -3.87 -13.35
CA ALA A 73 21.63 -3.61 -12.19
C ALA A 73 22.90 -4.48 -12.15
N LEU A 74 22.97 -5.52 -13.00
CA LEU A 74 24.08 -6.47 -13.09
C LEU A 74 24.98 -6.27 -14.33
N GLN A 75 24.72 -5.24 -15.15
CA GLN A 75 25.61 -4.76 -16.22
C GLN A 75 26.50 -3.64 -15.71
#